data_AF-A0A7V4UY93-F1
#
_entry.id   AF-A0A7V4UY93-F1
#
_cell.length_a   1.000
_cell.length_b   1.000
_cell.length_c   1.000
_cell.angle_alpha   90.00
_cell.angle_beta   90.00
_cell.angle_gamma   90.00
#
_symmetry.space_group_name_H-M   'P 1'
#
loop_
_entity.id
_entity.type
_entity.pdbx_description
1 polymer ?
#
loop_
_entity_poly.entity_id
_entity_poly.type
_entity_poly.pdbx_seq_one_letter_code
_entity_poly.pdbx_strand_id
1 'polypeptide(L)' 'MQVTVKLFATFRNGRFKIAEQELPEGTDCRFVVLDLGLTEQEIGIIMINGRHGTLDQTLKENDILSLFPLVGGG' A
#
# COMPACT_ATOMS: atom_id res chain seq x y z
N MET A 1 -1.18 3.75 -14.97
CA MET A 1 -1.17 2.30 -14.71
C MET A 1 -2.23 1.96 -13.68
N GLN A 2 -2.98 0.87 -13.86
CA GLN A 2 -3.98 0.43 -12.90
C GLN A 2 -3.33 -0.44 -11.81
N VAL A 3 -3.52 -0.08 -10.55
CA VAL A 3 -3.04 -0.84 -9.39
C VAL A 3 -4.21 -1.09 -8.44
N THR A 4 -4.32 -2.32 -7.93
CA THR A 4 -5.27 -2.62 -6.86
C THR A 4 -4.60 -2.40 -5.50
N VAL A 5 -5.10 -1.44 -4.72
CA VAL A 5 -4.62 -1.18 -3.36
C VAL A 5 -5.55 -1.85 -2.35
N LYS A 6 -4.99 -2.65 -1.43
CA LYS A 6 -5.70 -3.35 -0.35
C LYS A 6 -5.18 -2.87 1.00
N LEU A 7 -6.08 -2.35 1.83
CA LEU A 7 -5.75 -1.92 3.19
C LEU A 7 -6.16 -2.99 4.20
N PHE A 8 -5.45 -3.07 5.32
CA PHE A 8 -5.69 -4.04 6.38
C PHE A 8 -5.74 -3.38 7.77
N ALA A 9 -6.40 -4.06 8.71
CA ALA A 9 -6.55 -3.62 10.10
C ALA A 9 -6.91 -2.12 10.22
N THR A 10 -6.17 -1.35 11.02
CA THR A 10 -6.47 0.06 11.32
C THR A 10 -6.40 0.97 10.09
N PHE A 11 -5.68 0.60 9.02
CA PHE A 11 -5.66 1.39 7.78
C PHE A 11 -7.01 1.43 7.06
N ARG A 12 -7.94 0.51 7.35
CA ARG A 12 -9.30 0.55 6.81
C ARG A 12 -10.19 1.60 7.48
N ASN A 13 -9.81 2.10 8.65
CA ASN A 13 -10.66 3.02 9.41
C ASN A 13 -10.72 4.37 8.69
N GLY A 14 -11.92 4.80 8.30
CA GLY A 14 -12.13 6.03 7.54
C GLY A 14 -11.60 5.99 6.10
N ARG A 15 -11.27 4.81 5.58
CA ARG A 15 -10.74 4.59 4.22
C ARG A 15 -11.43 3.38 3.56
N PHE A 16 -11.02 3.05 2.34
CA PHE A 16 -11.51 1.88 1.63
C PHE A 16 -10.84 0.58 2.12
N LYS A 17 -11.46 -0.57 1.82
CA LYS A 17 -10.84 -1.89 2.03
C LYS A 17 -9.99 -2.31 0.84
N ILE A 18 -10.53 -2.14 -0.37
CA ILE A 18 -9.90 -2.41 -1.65
C ILE A 18 -10.35 -1.31 -2.60
N ALA A 19 -9.43 -0.75 -3.38
CA ALA A 19 -9.72 0.17 -4.47
C ALA A 19 -8.76 -0.04 -5.63
N GLU A 20 -9.26 0.10 -6.85
CA GLU A 20 -8.42 0.26 -8.03
C GLU A 20 -8.06 1.74 -8.16
N GLN A 21 -6.78 2.02 -8.38
CA GLN A 21 -6.25 3.37 -8.52
C GLN A 21 -5.48 3.49 -9.83
N GLU A 22 -5.71 4.59 -10.53
CA GLU A 22 -4.91 4.98 -11.69
C GLU A 22 -3.71 5.80 -11.18
N LEU A 23 -2.51 5.23 -11.30
CA LEU A 23 -1.26 5.84 -10.84
C LEU A 23 -0.35 6.16 -12.03
N PRO A 24 0.50 7.20 -11.96
CA PRO A 24 1.54 7.41 -12.96
C PRO A 24 2.48 6.19 -13.06
N GLU A 25 2.98 5.89 -14.27
CA GLU A 25 4.04 4.89 -14.41
C GLU A 25 5.30 5.30 -13.63
N GLY A 26 5.98 4.31 -13.03
CA GLY A 26 7.17 4.56 -12.21
C GLY A 26 6.87 4.93 -10.75
N THR A 27 5.60 5.00 -10.35
CA THR A 27 5.19 5.24 -8.96
C THR A 27 5.70 4.13 -8.04
N ASP A 28 6.32 4.49 -6.91
CA ASP A 28 6.74 3.55 -5.87
C ASP A 28 5.67 3.36 -4.79
N CYS A 29 5.85 2.35 -3.93
CA CYS A 29 4.90 2.07 -2.86
C CYS A 29 4.82 3.22 -1.85
N ARG A 30 5.93 3.95 -1.62
CA ARG A 30 5.97 5.10 -0.72
C ARG A 30 5.03 6.20 -1.16
N PHE A 31 4.97 6.51 -2.44
CA PHE A 31 4.05 7.50 -2.96
C PHE A 31 2.60 7.15 -2.57
N VAL A 32 2.18 5.89 -2.77
CA VAL A 32 0.82 5.44 -2.41
C VAL A 32 0.58 5.55 -0.90
N VAL A 33 1.56 5.20 -0.07
CA VAL A 33 1.46 5.35 1.39
C VAL A 33 1.21 6.81 1.78
N LEU A 34 2.00 7.73 1.24
CA LEU A 34 1.89 9.16 1.55
C LEU A 34 0.60 9.78 1.00
N ASP A 35 0.18 9.38 -0.20
CA ASP A 35 -1.08 9.84 -0.83
C ASP A 35 -2.32 9.41 -0.03
N LEU A 36 -2.27 8.25 0.63
CA LEU A 36 -3.32 7.80 1.56
C LEU A 36 -3.29 8.53 2.92
N GLY A 37 -2.37 9.48 3.11
CA GLY A 37 -2.15 10.20 4.36
C GLY A 37 -1.66 9.30 5.48
N LEU A 38 -0.91 8.24 5.14
CA LEU A 38 -0.23 7.36 6.09
C LEU A 38 1.25 7.75 6.17
N THR A 39 1.91 7.38 7.26
CA THR A 39 3.37 7.58 7.39
C THR A 39 4.13 6.26 7.26
N GLU A 40 5.40 6.34 6.86
CA GLU A 40 6.26 5.16 6.72
C GLU A 40 6.42 4.38 8.03
N GLN A 41 6.41 5.08 9.17
CA GLN A 41 6.52 4.49 10.50
C GLN A 41 5.28 3.68 10.90
N GLU A 42 4.13 3.99 10.29
CA GLU A 42 2.91 3.22 10.50
C GLU A 42 2.90 1.92 9.68
N ILE A 43 3.80 1.76 8.69
CA ILE A 43 3.83 0.58 7.82
C ILE A 43 4.56 -0.58 8.51
N GLY A 44 3.85 -1.70 8.66
CA GLY A 44 4.43 -2.94 9.16
C GLY A 44 4.86 -3.89 8.04
N ILE A 45 3.96 -4.13 7.08
CA ILE A 45 4.20 -5.06 5.97
C ILE A 45 3.69 -4.44 4.68
N ILE A 46 4.52 -4.51 3.63
CA ILE A 46 4.13 -4.24 2.25
C ILE A 46 4.18 -5.57 1.50
N MET A 47 3.11 -5.85 0.76
CA MET A 47 3.06 -6.99 -0.16
C MET A 47 2.69 -6.51 -1.55
N ILE A 48 3.41 -6.98 -2.56
CA ILE A 48 3.09 -6.76 -3.98
C ILE A 48 2.84 -8.14 -4.57
N ASN A 49 1.64 -8.36 -5.09
CA ASN A 49 1.21 -9.66 -5.66
C ASN A 49 1.42 -10.85 -4.71
N GLY A 50 1.17 -10.62 -3.42
CA GLY A 50 1.31 -11.66 -2.38
C GLY A 50 2.75 -11.98 -2.00
N ARG A 51 3.74 -11.18 -2.42
CA ARG A 51 5.15 -11.30 -2.02
C ARG A 51 5.59 -10.06 -1.26
N HIS A 52 6.55 -10.22 -0.35
CA HIS A 52 7.10 -9.10 0.40
C HIS A 52 7.69 -8.06 -0.56
N GLY A 53 7.38 -6.79 -0.31
CA GLY A 53 7.91 -5.64 -1.05
C GLY A 53 8.46 -4.57 -0.10
N THR A 54 9.02 -3.52 -0.67
CA THR A 54 9.58 -2.38 0.08
C THR A 54 8.91 -1.07 -0.34
N LEU A 55 9.12 -0.01 0.45
CA LEU A 55 8.61 1.33 0.15
C LEU A 55 9.17 1.88 -1.18
N ASP A 56 10.44 1.59 -1.48
CA ASP A 56 11.13 2.02 -2.70
C ASP A 56 10.78 1.19 -3.93
N GLN A 57 10.00 0.12 -3.78
CA GLN A 57 9.68 -0.74 -4.89
C GLN A 57 8.65 -0.07 -5.80
N THR A 58 9.05 0.13 -7.07
CA THR A 58 8.18 0.62 -8.14
C THR A 58 7.07 -0.38 -8.44
N LEU A 59 5.83 0.11 -8.46
CA LEU A 59 4.64 -0.64 -8.87
C LEU A 59 4.56 -0.75 -10.39
N LYS A 60 3.89 -1.80 -10.85
CA LYS A 60 3.63 -2.07 -12.27
C LYS A 60 2.13 -2.16 -12.53
N GLU A 61 1.80 -2.06 -13.82
CA GLU A 61 0.44 -2.31 -14.32
C GLU A 61 -0.13 -3.63 -13.79
N ASN A 62 -1.36 -3.59 -13.30
CA ASN A 62 -2.11 -4.67 -12.66
C ASN A 62 -1.53 -5.21 -11.34
N ASP A 63 -0.56 -4.54 -10.72
CA ASP A 63 -0.06 -4.96 -9.42
C ASP A 63 -1.15 -4.87 -8.34
N ILE A 64 -1.10 -5.82 -7.40
CA ILE A 64 -1.89 -5.77 -6.17
C ILE A 64 -0.97 -5.36 -5.03
N LEU A 65 -1.08 -4.11 -4.60
CA LEU A 65 -0.41 -3.58 -3.41
C LEU A 65 -1.27 -3.83 -2.17
N SER A 66 -0.72 -4.51 -1.17
CA SER A 66 -1.36 -4.70 0.13
C SER A 66 -0.53 -4.05 1.23
N LEU A 67 -1.17 -3.19 2.02
CA LEU A 67 -0.54 -2.44 3.10
C LEU A 67 -1.10 -2.86 4.46
N PHE A 68 -0.21 -3.25 5.36
CA PHE A 68 -0.54 -3.65 6.72
C PHE A 68 0.08 -2.66 7.71
N PRO A 69 -0.67 -2.17 8.70
CA PRO A 69 -0.11 -1.33 9.74
C PRO A 69 0.91 -2.11 10.56
N LEU A 70 1.88 -1.38 11.12
CA LEU A 70 2.79 -1.88 12.12
C LEU A 70 1.97 -2.33 13.33
N VAL A 71 2.11 -3.61 13.69
CA VAL A 71 1.42 -4.17 14.85
C VAL A 71 2.28 -3.88 16.08
N GLY A 72 1.84 -2.94 16.91
CA GLY A 72 2.35 -2.82 18.28
C GLY A 72 1.87 -4.02 19.08
N GLY A 73 2.79 -4.89 19.50
CA GLY A 73 2.48 -6.01 20.38
C GLY A 73 1.84 -5.50 21.67
N GLY A 74 0.75 -6.16 22.10
CA GLY A 74 0.18 -5.98 23.43
C GLY A 74 1.09 -6.50 24.53
#